data_AF-A0A7J7W2G6-F1
#
_entry.id   AF-A0A7J7W2G6-F1
#
_cell.length_a   1.000
_cell.length_b   1.000
_cell.length_c   1.000
_cell.angle_alpha   90.00
_cell.angle_beta   90.00
_cell.angle_gamma   90.00
#
_symmetry.space_group_name_H-M   'P 1'
#
loop_
_entity.id
_entity.type
_entity.pdbx_description
1 polymer ?
#
loop_
_entity_poly.entity_id
_entity_poly.type
_entity_poly.pdbx_seq_one_letter_code
_entity_poly.pdbx_strand_id
1 'polypeptide(L)'
;MLEVLHVLSTSSEALHHAVIFLFNGAEENVLQASHGFITQHSWANSIRAFINLEAAGVGGKELVFQTGPENPWLVQAYVSTAKHPFASVVAQEVFQSGIIPSDTDFRIYRDFGNIPGIDLAFIENGYIYHTKYDTADRILTDSIQRAGDNILAVLKYLATSDVLVSSSKYRHGNMVFFDVLGLFVIAYPSRVGSIINCMVLAAAVLYLGKKLLQPKHNTANYPKDFFCGLGITVMGWFTSLVTVLIIAVFISLIGQSLSWYNHFYVSVCLYGTAAAAKIIFIHTLAKRFYYVNASDQYLGEVFFDIALFVNCGTLTALIYGGLCSAFISAVWVAFPLLTKFCVHRDFRQRDM
;
A
#
# COMPACT_ATOMS: atom_id res chain seq x y z
N MET A 1 -23.98 5.17 -8.77
CA MET A 1 -24.40 4.69 -10.11
C MET A 1 -25.54 5.49 -10.72
N LEU A 2 -26.69 5.63 -10.05
CA LEU A 2 -27.86 6.34 -10.61
C LEU A 2 -27.55 7.76 -11.09
N GLU A 3 -26.78 8.53 -10.30
CA GLU A 3 -26.38 9.89 -10.69
C GLU A 3 -25.49 9.91 -11.95
N VAL A 4 -24.53 8.99 -12.04
CA VAL A 4 -23.66 8.87 -13.23
C VAL A 4 -24.48 8.48 -14.46
N LEU A 5 -25.46 7.58 -14.31
CA LEU A 5 -26.40 7.23 -15.38
C LEU A 5 -27.22 8.46 -15.81
N HIS A 6 -27.75 9.23 -14.86
CA HIS A 6 -28.50 10.45 -15.15
C HIS A 6 -27.66 11.43 -15.97
N VAL A 7 -26.45 11.76 -15.48
CA VAL A 7 -25.53 12.70 -16.14
C VAL A 7 -25.15 12.22 -17.55
N LEU A 8 -24.87 10.93 -17.75
CA LEU A 8 -24.56 10.39 -19.07
C LEU A 8 -25.77 10.43 -20.01
N SER A 9 -26.97 10.12 -19.51
CA SER A 9 -28.19 10.09 -20.33
C SER A 9 -28.61 11.47 -20.86
N THR A 10 -28.24 12.54 -20.16
CA THR A 10 -28.50 13.93 -20.56
C THR A 10 -27.31 14.59 -21.25
N SER A 11 -26.19 13.88 -21.39
CA SER A 11 -24.98 14.43 -22.00
C SER A 11 -25.11 14.49 -23.53
N SER A 12 -24.59 15.55 -24.13
CA SER A 12 -24.45 15.66 -25.59
C SER A 12 -23.20 14.94 -26.13
N GLU A 13 -22.36 14.41 -25.25
CA GLU A 13 -21.13 13.72 -25.62
C GLU A 13 -21.45 12.33 -26.18
N ALA A 14 -21.04 12.09 -27.43
CA ALA A 14 -21.26 10.79 -28.07
C ALA A 14 -20.28 9.75 -27.49
N LEU A 15 -20.82 8.66 -26.95
CA LEU A 15 -20.03 7.52 -26.52
C LEU A 15 -19.72 6.63 -27.73
N HIS A 16 -18.50 6.12 -27.81
CA HIS A 16 -18.09 5.17 -28.86
C HIS A 16 -18.47 3.73 -28.48
N HIS A 17 -18.54 3.44 -27.18
CA HIS A 17 -18.85 2.12 -26.62
C HIS A 17 -20.07 2.19 -25.73
N ALA A 18 -20.83 1.09 -25.69
CA ALA A 18 -21.99 0.97 -24.81
C ALA A 18 -21.56 0.89 -23.34
N VAL A 19 -22.33 1.52 -22.46
CA VAL A 19 -22.16 1.45 -21.01
C VAL A 19 -23.33 0.67 -20.42
N ILE A 20 -23.02 -0.36 -19.63
CA ILE A 20 -24.01 -1.16 -18.91
C ILE A 20 -23.92 -0.82 -17.42
N PHE A 21 -25.02 -0.32 -16.86
CA PHE A 21 -25.18 -0.18 -15.41
C PHE A 21 -25.84 -1.43 -14.87
N LEU A 22 -25.08 -2.25 -14.15
CA LEU A 22 -25.58 -3.48 -13.53
C LEU A 22 -25.95 -3.21 -12.08
N PHE A 23 -27.25 -3.22 -11.78
CA PHE A 23 -27.76 -3.19 -10.41
C PHE A 23 -28.07 -4.62 -9.98
N ASN A 24 -27.07 -5.34 -9.49
CA ASN A 24 -27.20 -6.71 -9.01
C ASN A 24 -27.36 -6.74 -7.48
N GLY A 25 -27.88 -7.87 -6.97
CA GLY A 25 -28.05 -8.11 -5.53
C GLY A 25 -27.44 -9.43 -5.10
N ALA A 26 -27.66 -9.84 -3.86
CA ALA A 26 -27.16 -11.11 -3.31
C ALA A 26 -25.63 -11.29 -3.38
N GLU A 27 -24.88 -10.17 -3.34
CA GLU A 27 -23.44 -10.14 -3.05
C GLU A 27 -23.18 -10.77 -1.68
N GLU A 28 -23.90 -10.26 -0.67
CA GLU A 28 -23.93 -10.72 0.74
C GLU A 28 -24.19 -12.22 0.92
N ASN A 29 -24.81 -12.86 -0.08
CA ASN A 29 -25.03 -14.31 -0.11
C ASN A 29 -24.08 -14.99 -1.11
N VAL A 30 -22.81 -14.58 -1.10
CA VAL A 30 -21.73 -15.12 -1.92
C VAL A 30 -21.92 -14.86 -3.42
N LEU A 31 -22.00 -13.58 -3.80
CA LEU A 31 -21.81 -13.08 -5.18
C LEU A 31 -22.74 -13.70 -6.24
N GLN A 32 -23.95 -14.10 -5.86
CA GLN A 32 -24.78 -14.97 -6.72
C GLN A 32 -25.25 -14.29 -8.00
N ALA A 33 -25.65 -13.02 -7.93
CA ALA A 33 -26.19 -12.34 -9.10
C ALA A 33 -25.11 -11.93 -10.10
N SER A 34 -23.93 -11.50 -9.65
CA SER A 34 -22.79 -11.24 -10.55
C SER A 34 -22.34 -12.54 -11.21
N HIS A 35 -22.31 -13.65 -10.46
CA HIS A 35 -22.01 -14.97 -11.03
C HIS A 35 -23.03 -15.38 -12.09
N GLY A 36 -24.33 -15.22 -11.82
CA GLY A 36 -25.39 -15.46 -12.80
C GLY A 36 -25.25 -14.59 -14.04
N PHE A 37 -24.94 -13.29 -13.87
CA PHE A 37 -24.70 -12.38 -15.00
C PHE A 37 -23.53 -12.86 -15.86
N ILE A 38 -22.38 -13.09 -15.26
CA ILE A 38 -21.15 -13.47 -15.98
C ILE A 38 -21.27 -14.84 -16.66
N THR A 39 -21.92 -15.81 -16.03
CA THR A 39 -21.96 -17.19 -16.56
C THR A 39 -23.14 -17.48 -17.48
N GLN A 40 -24.23 -16.70 -17.40
CA GLN A 40 -25.49 -17.02 -18.11
C GLN A 40 -26.02 -15.89 -18.98
N HIS A 41 -25.73 -14.62 -18.69
CA HIS A 41 -26.32 -13.50 -19.41
C HIS A 41 -25.65 -13.28 -20.77
N SER A 42 -26.44 -13.05 -21.82
CA SER A 42 -25.93 -12.89 -23.19
C SER A 42 -24.97 -11.72 -23.37
N TRP A 43 -25.15 -10.65 -22.58
CA TRP A 43 -24.25 -9.49 -22.56
C TRP A 43 -22.89 -9.73 -21.91
N ALA A 44 -22.70 -10.80 -21.13
CA ALA A 44 -21.41 -11.03 -20.48
C ALA A 44 -20.25 -11.09 -21.50
N ASN A 45 -20.50 -11.67 -22.68
CA ASN A 45 -19.52 -11.78 -23.75
C ASN A 45 -19.15 -10.45 -24.44
N SER A 46 -19.97 -9.40 -24.28
CA SER A 46 -19.70 -8.07 -24.85
C SER A 46 -18.88 -7.18 -23.91
N ILE A 47 -18.76 -7.55 -22.62
CA ILE A 47 -18.02 -6.76 -21.65
C ILE A 47 -16.52 -6.80 -21.98
N ARG A 48 -15.86 -5.63 -21.87
CA ARG A 48 -14.42 -5.46 -22.12
C ARG A 48 -13.67 -4.92 -20.92
N ALA A 49 -14.34 -4.14 -20.08
CA ALA A 49 -13.85 -3.72 -18.79
C ALA A 49 -15.03 -3.47 -17.84
N PHE A 50 -14.77 -3.43 -16.54
CA PHE A 50 -15.77 -3.06 -15.54
C PHE A 50 -15.18 -2.16 -14.44
N ILE A 51 -16.06 -1.43 -13.77
CA ILE A 51 -15.74 -0.66 -12.56
C ILE A 51 -16.69 -1.19 -11.48
N ASN A 52 -16.14 -1.84 -10.46
CA ASN A 52 -16.88 -2.31 -9.30
C ASN A 52 -16.88 -1.24 -8.21
N LEU A 53 -18.02 -1.05 -7.56
CA LEU A 53 -18.24 0.00 -6.56
C LEU A 53 -18.66 -0.64 -5.25
N GLU A 54 -17.78 -0.58 -4.27
CA GLU A 54 -17.95 -1.23 -2.97
C GLU A 54 -17.87 -0.26 -1.82
N ALA A 55 -18.17 -0.77 -0.63
CA ALA A 55 -17.99 -0.06 0.62
C ALA A 55 -17.72 -1.05 1.75
N ALA A 56 -16.62 -0.84 2.47
CA ALA A 56 -16.31 -1.48 3.75
C ALA A 56 -16.37 -0.43 4.90
N GLY A 57 -17.13 0.64 4.68
CA GLY A 57 -17.26 1.81 5.55
C GLY A 57 -18.22 2.82 4.93
N VAL A 58 -18.48 3.93 5.63
CA VAL A 58 -19.55 4.89 5.25
C VAL A 58 -19.04 6.15 4.54
N GLY A 59 -17.76 6.19 4.16
CA GLY A 59 -17.24 7.30 3.36
C GLY A 59 -15.73 7.38 3.32
N GLY A 60 -15.25 8.62 3.37
CA GLY A 60 -13.86 8.95 3.10
C GLY A 60 -13.55 9.06 1.62
N LYS A 61 -12.28 8.86 1.28
CA LYS A 61 -11.83 8.70 -0.10
C LYS A 61 -12.05 7.25 -0.54
N GLU A 62 -12.72 7.06 -1.68
CA GLU A 62 -12.84 5.77 -2.34
C GLU A 62 -11.46 5.25 -2.79
N LEU A 63 -11.02 4.16 -2.19
CA LEU A 63 -9.73 3.56 -2.45
C LEU A 63 -9.84 2.60 -3.63
N VAL A 64 -9.04 2.80 -4.68
CA VAL A 64 -8.76 1.71 -5.63
C VAL A 64 -7.87 0.70 -4.94
N PHE A 65 -8.44 -0.47 -4.65
CA PHE A 65 -7.76 -1.55 -3.95
C PHE A 65 -7.65 -2.81 -4.80
N GLN A 66 -8.31 -2.93 -5.95
CA GLN A 66 -7.99 -3.99 -6.91
C GLN A 66 -8.03 -3.50 -8.34
N THR A 67 -7.12 -4.00 -9.15
CA THR A 67 -7.11 -3.83 -10.60
C THR A 67 -6.72 -5.13 -11.30
N GLY A 68 -7.12 -5.25 -12.56
CA GLY A 68 -6.71 -6.35 -13.42
C GLY A 68 -7.84 -7.33 -13.74
N PRO A 69 -7.52 -8.52 -14.25
CA PRO A 69 -6.16 -9.09 -14.29
C PRO A 69 -5.28 -8.45 -15.38
N GLU A 70 -3.98 -8.25 -15.13
CA GLU A 70 -2.93 -7.88 -16.11
C GLU A 70 -3.21 -6.71 -17.08
N ASN A 71 -4.02 -5.72 -16.69
CA ASN A 71 -4.41 -4.61 -17.57
C ASN A 71 -3.91 -3.24 -17.06
N PRO A 72 -2.62 -2.90 -17.27
CA PRO A 72 -2.00 -1.63 -16.91
C PRO A 72 -2.74 -0.38 -17.37
N TRP A 73 -3.41 -0.48 -18.51
CA TRP A 73 -4.10 0.64 -19.13
C TRP A 73 -5.29 1.12 -18.28
N LEU A 74 -5.95 0.24 -17.50
CA LEU A 74 -7.03 0.65 -16.60
C LEU A 74 -6.51 1.48 -15.43
N VAL A 75 -5.37 1.09 -14.86
CA VAL A 75 -4.68 1.88 -13.82
C VAL A 75 -4.29 3.25 -14.39
N GLN A 76 -3.75 3.28 -15.60
CA GLN A 76 -3.38 4.54 -16.26
C GLN A 76 -4.60 5.41 -16.59
N ALA A 77 -5.70 4.80 -17.04
CA ALA A 77 -6.96 5.49 -17.28
C ALA A 77 -7.47 6.14 -15.99
N TYR A 78 -7.48 5.40 -14.88
CA TYR A 78 -7.87 5.94 -13.58
C TYR A 78 -6.97 7.11 -13.16
N VAL A 79 -5.65 6.91 -13.13
CA VAL A 79 -4.70 7.93 -12.66
C VAL A 79 -4.72 9.19 -13.52
N SER A 80 -4.97 9.07 -14.83
CA SER A 80 -4.98 10.22 -15.74
C SER A 80 -6.31 10.97 -15.80
N THR A 81 -7.42 10.35 -15.40
CA THR A 81 -8.76 10.93 -15.61
C THR A 81 -9.56 11.14 -14.34
N ALA A 82 -9.34 10.36 -13.28
CA ALA A 82 -9.98 10.59 -12.00
C ALA A 82 -9.63 11.99 -11.50
N LYS A 83 -10.64 12.79 -11.14
CA LYS A 83 -10.43 14.15 -10.64
C LYS A 83 -9.72 14.16 -9.28
N HIS A 84 -9.90 13.09 -8.52
CA HIS A 84 -9.40 12.94 -7.18
C HIS A 84 -8.84 11.52 -6.96
N PRO A 85 -7.76 11.14 -7.64
CA PRO A 85 -7.29 9.77 -7.62
C PRO A 85 -6.84 9.36 -6.21
N PHE A 86 -7.23 8.15 -5.79
CA PHE A 86 -6.76 7.51 -4.56
C PHE A 86 -6.65 6.01 -4.79
N ALA A 87 -5.45 5.45 -4.63
CA ALA A 87 -5.14 4.07 -4.99
C ALA A 87 -3.98 3.51 -4.17
N SER A 88 -3.98 2.21 -3.91
CA SER A 88 -2.90 1.55 -3.15
C SER A 88 -2.64 0.12 -3.63
N VAL A 89 -1.45 -0.13 -4.17
CA VAL A 89 -1.01 -1.48 -4.53
C VAL A 89 -0.81 -2.37 -3.30
N VAL A 90 -0.53 -1.78 -2.13
CA VAL A 90 -0.46 -2.54 -0.87
C VAL A 90 -1.85 -3.07 -0.51
N ALA A 91 -2.88 -2.25 -0.65
CA ALA A 91 -4.25 -2.70 -0.42
C ALA A 91 -4.63 -3.83 -1.39
N GLN A 92 -4.20 -3.73 -2.65
CA GLN A 92 -4.35 -4.80 -3.64
C GLN A 92 -3.69 -6.11 -3.23
N GLU A 93 -2.43 -6.07 -2.84
CA GLU A 93 -1.72 -7.29 -2.43
C GLU A 93 -2.29 -7.90 -1.17
N VAL A 94 -2.65 -7.08 -0.18
CA VAL A 94 -3.28 -7.55 1.06
C VAL A 94 -4.63 -8.18 0.76
N PHE A 95 -5.50 -7.53 -0.02
CA PHE A 95 -6.82 -8.07 -0.34
C PHE A 95 -6.71 -9.35 -1.19
N GLN A 96 -5.88 -9.34 -2.23
CA GLN A 96 -5.68 -10.51 -3.11
C GLN A 96 -4.94 -11.66 -2.43
N SER A 97 -4.25 -11.44 -1.30
CA SER A 97 -3.63 -12.52 -0.52
C SER A 97 -4.65 -13.43 0.19
N GLY A 98 -5.90 -12.99 0.33
CA GLY A 98 -6.95 -13.70 1.06
C GLY A 98 -6.83 -13.62 2.59
N ILE A 99 -5.92 -12.80 3.13
CA ILE A 99 -5.82 -12.58 4.58
C ILE A 99 -7.02 -11.79 5.14
N ILE A 100 -7.63 -10.95 4.29
CA ILE A 100 -8.90 -10.30 4.58
C ILE A 100 -10.00 -11.28 4.14
N PRO A 101 -10.85 -11.78 5.04
CA PRO A 101 -11.92 -12.71 4.72
C PRO A 101 -13.11 -11.96 4.09
N SER A 102 -12.86 -11.30 2.96
CA SER A 102 -13.82 -10.51 2.21
C SER A 102 -13.66 -10.80 0.74
N ASP A 103 -14.73 -10.60 -0.01
CA ASP A 103 -14.79 -10.79 -1.44
C ASP A 103 -15.68 -9.70 -2.04
N THR A 104 -15.64 -9.57 -3.36
CA THR A 104 -16.46 -8.58 -4.07
C THR A 104 -16.85 -9.15 -5.43
N ASP A 105 -17.81 -8.51 -6.09
CA ASP A 105 -18.19 -8.88 -7.45
C ASP A 105 -16.99 -8.85 -8.42
N PHE A 106 -15.93 -8.07 -8.12
CA PHE A 106 -14.68 -8.06 -8.88
C PHE A 106 -14.11 -9.46 -9.10
N ARG A 107 -14.16 -10.34 -8.07
CA ARG A 107 -13.66 -11.70 -8.21
C ARG A 107 -14.42 -12.47 -9.28
N ILE A 108 -15.75 -12.33 -9.35
CA ILE A 108 -16.54 -13.06 -10.33
C ILE A 108 -16.13 -12.64 -11.76
N TYR A 109 -16.01 -11.35 -11.99
CA TYR A 109 -15.58 -10.82 -13.30
C TYR A 109 -14.17 -11.27 -13.66
N ARG A 110 -13.25 -11.31 -12.69
CA ARG A 110 -11.87 -11.77 -12.88
C ARG A 110 -11.79 -13.28 -13.15
N ASP A 111 -12.37 -14.09 -12.26
CA ASP A 111 -12.12 -15.54 -12.21
C ASP A 111 -13.02 -16.33 -13.16
N PHE A 112 -14.27 -15.89 -13.37
CA PHE A 112 -15.24 -16.56 -14.23
C PHE A 112 -15.42 -15.84 -15.57
N GLY A 113 -15.23 -14.53 -15.62
CA GLY A 113 -15.33 -13.74 -16.84
C GLY A 113 -13.99 -13.52 -17.56
N ASN A 114 -12.86 -13.57 -16.85
CA ASN A 114 -11.56 -13.09 -17.33
C ASN A 114 -11.65 -11.67 -17.92
N ILE A 115 -12.49 -10.83 -17.31
CA ILE A 115 -12.70 -9.43 -17.70
C ILE A 115 -11.85 -8.56 -16.77
N PRO A 116 -11.09 -7.59 -17.30
CA PRO A 116 -10.35 -6.67 -16.45
C PRO A 116 -11.20 -5.56 -15.88
N GLY A 117 -10.91 -5.14 -14.66
CA GLY A 117 -11.63 -4.03 -14.03
C GLY A 117 -10.84 -3.27 -12.98
N ILE A 118 -11.55 -2.37 -12.33
CA ILE A 118 -11.11 -1.58 -11.18
C ILE A 118 -12.12 -1.80 -10.07
N ASP A 119 -11.65 -2.09 -8.87
CA ASP A 119 -12.47 -2.17 -7.66
C ASP A 119 -12.17 -0.99 -6.74
N LEU A 120 -13.22 -0.24 -6.39
CA LEU A 120 -13.14 0.94 -5.52
C LEU A 120 -14.01 0.74 -4.29
N ALA A 121 -13.48 1.05 -3.11
CA ALA A 121 -14.26 0.97 -1.88
C ALA A 121 -14.16 2.22 -1.02
N PHE A 122 -15.28 2.64 -0.42
CA PHE A 122 -15.22 3.48 0.79
C PHE A 122 -14.71 2.65 1.96
N ILE A 123 -13.77 3.20 2.74
CA ILE A 123 -13.08 2.46 3.81
C ILE A 123 -13.09 3.18 5.16
N GLU A 124 -13.57 4.43 5.23
CA GLU A 124 -13.61 5.16 6.50
C GLU A 124 -14.80 4.73 7.35
N ASN A 125 -14.59 4.67 8.67
CA ASN A 125 -15.58 4.28 9.65
C ASN A 125 -16.23 2.91 9.39
N GLY A 126 -15.41 1.89 9.10
CA GLY A 126 -15.86 0.50 8.94
C GLY A 126 -16.45 -0.15 10.20
N TYR A 127 -16.53 0.55 11.35
CA TYR A 127 -17.10 -0.01 12.59
C TYR A 127 -18.59 -0.33 12.47
N ILE A 128 -19.30 0.44 11.64
CA ILE A 128 -20.74 0.27 11.45
C ILE A 128 -21.07 -0.65 10.27
N TYR A 129 -20.08 -1.05 9.47
CA TYR A 129 -20.22 -1.97 8.34
C TYR A 129 -20.78 -3.33 8.80
N HIS A 130 -21.72 -3.88 8.03
CA HIS A 130 -22.54 -5.07 8.39
C HIS A 130 -23.18 -4.99 9.79
N THR A 131 -23.58 -3.80 10.23
CA THR A 131 -24.36 -3.63 11.45
C THR A 131 -25.65 -2.88 11.18
N LYS A 132 -26.59 -2.95 12.13
CA LYS A 132 -27.82 -2.13 12.10
C LYS A 132 -27.59 -0.61 12.14
N TYR A 133 -26.35 -0.17 12.37
CA TYR A 133 -25.97 1.24 12.41
C TYR A 133 -25.50 1.78 11.06
N ASP A 134 -25.41 0.91 10.04
CA ASP A 134 -25.16 1.31 8.66
C ASP A 134 -26.44 1.91 8.05
N THR A 135 -26.62 3.21 8.25
CA THR A 135 -27.81 3.95 7.84
C THR A 135 -27.45 5.07 6.86
N ALA A 136 -28.38 5.41 5.97
CA ALA A 136 -28.12 6.35 4.86
C ALA A 136 -27.63 7.74 5.34
N ASP A 137 -28.05 8.20 6.51
CA ASP A 137 -27.63 9.46 7.12
C ASP A 137 -26.15 9.47 7.56
N ARG A 138 -25.49 8.31 7.58
CA ARG A 138 -24.05 8.19 7.90
C ARG A 138 -23.14 8.36 6.70
N ILE A 139 -23.68 8.33 5.48
CA ILE A 139 -22.90 8.49 4.26
C ILE A 139 -22.58 9.97 4.05
N LEU A 140 -21.29 10.30 3.97
CA LEU A 140 -20.86 11.68 3.77
C LEU A 140 -21.16 12.11 2.33
N THR A 141 -21.87 13.23 2.15
CA THR A 141 -22.22 13.78 0.83
C THR A 141 -20.97 14.09 -0.01
N ASP A 142 -19.90 14.57 0.64
CA ASP A 142 -18.61 14.83 -0.02
C ASP A 142 -17.98 13.56 -0.60
N SER A 143 -18.12 12.42 0.08
CA SER A 143 -17.66 11.12 -0.41
C SER A 143 -18.46 10.69 -1.65
N ILE A 144 -19.79 10.87 -1.64
CA ILE A 144 -20.65 10.58 -2.79
C ILE A 144 -20.25 11.45 -3.99
N GLN A 145 -20.08 12.75 -3.79
CA GLN A 145 -19.71 13.69 -4.84
C GLN A 145 -18.35 13.34 -5.43
N ARG A 146 -17.34 13.11 -4.57
CA ARG A 146 -15.98 12.73 -4.98
C ARG A 146 -15.96 11.43 -5.79
N ALA A 147 -16.64 10.39 -5.30
CA ALA A 147 -16.72 9.12 -6.02
C ALA A 147 -17.45 9.30 -7.36
N GLY A 148 -18.55 10.06 -7.39
CA GLY A 148 -19.27 10.40 -8.61
C GLY A 148 -18.38 11.11 -9.64
N ASP A 149 -17.59 12.08 -9.21
CA ASP A 149 -16.64 12.81 -10.04
C ASP A 149 -15.57 11.90 -10.67
N ASN A 150 -15.01 11.00 -9.87
CA ASN A 150 -14.02 10.03 -10.34
C ASN A 150 -14.62 9.01 -11.29
N ILE A 151 -15.72 8.37 -10.90
CA ILE A 151 -16.39 7.33 -11.69
C ILE A 151 -16.85 7.90 -13.02
N LEU A 152 -17.47 9.08 -13.04
CA LEU A 152 -17.95 9.71 -14.26
C LEU A 152 -16.79 10.02 -15.22
N ALA A 153 -15.69 10.59 -14.72
CA ALA A 153 -14.54 10.93 -15.56
C ALA A 153 -13.88 9.69 -16.17
N VAL A 154 -13.65 8.65 -15.35
CA VAL A 154 -13.07 7.39 -15.80
C VAL A 154 -14.01 6.70 -16.80
N LEU A 155 -15.29 6.62 -16.50
CA LEU A 155 -16.27 5.96 -17.35
C LEU A 155 -16.39 6.64 -18.73
N LYS A 156 -16.41 7.98 -18.78
CA LYS A 156 -16.38 8.73 -20.05
C LYS A 156 -15.15 8.41 -20.87
N TYR A 157 -13.97 8.37 -20.23
CA TYR A 157 -12.74 7.99 -20.90
C TYR A 157 -12.81 6.56 -21.45
N LEU A 158 -13.26 5.59 -20.64
CA LEU A 158 -13.38 4.20 -21.09
C LEU A 158 -14.37 4.07 -22.26
N ALA A 159 -15.51 4.78 -22.20
CA ALA A 159 -16.57 4.71 -23.20
C ALA A 159 -16.23 5.42 -24.52
N THR A 160 -15.17 6.24 -24.55
CA THR A 160 -14.71 6.96 -25.76
C THR A 160 -13.35 6.48 -26.26
N SER A 161 -12.61 5.69 -25.46
CA SER A 161 -11.25 5.26 -25.77
C SER A 161 -11.18 4.06 -26.73
N ASP A 162 -10.32 4.16 -27.75
CA ASP A 162 -10.00 3.05 -28.66
C ASP A 162 -9.20 1.93 -27.98
N VAL A 163 -8.59 2.22 -26.83
CA VAL A 163 -7.85 1.25 -26.01
C VAL A 163 -8.78 0.14 -25.52
N LEU A 164 -10.05 0.45 -25.24
CA LEU A 164 -11.03 -0.53 -24.75
C LEU A 164 -11.22 -1.69 -25.75
N VAL A 165 -11.31 -1.37 -27.05
CA VAL A 165 -11.49 -2.34 -28.14
C VAL A 165 -10.30 -3.27 -28.26
N SER A 166 -9.11 -2.75 -27.99
CA SER A 166 -7.84 -3.45 -28.15
C SER A 166 -7.17 -3.80 -26.82
N SER A 167 -7.95 -3.85 -25.73
CA SER A 167 -7.49 -4.06 -24.35
C SER A 167 -6.57 -5.27 -24.20
N SER A 168 -6.81 -6.35 -24.95
CA SER A 168 -5.95 -7.53 -24.99
C SER A 168 -4.51 -7.24 -25.43
N LYS A 169 -4.28 -6.28 -26.34
CA LYS A 169 -2.94 -5.83 -26.76
C LYS A 169 -2.21 -5.09 -25.65
N TYR A 170 -2.93 -4.53 -24.70
CA TYR A 170 -2.39 -3.75 -23.59
C TYR A 170 -2.17 -4.58 -22.32
N ARG A 171 -2.31 -5.91 -22.42
CA ARG A 171 -2.06 -6.85 -21.33
C ARG A 171 -0.55 -6.98 -21.02
N HIS A 172 -0.01 -6.03 -20.27
CA HIS A 172 1.43 -5.94 -19.97
C HIS A 172 1.78 -6.29 -18.52
N GLY A 173 0.92 -7.04 -17.83
CA GLY A 173 1.16 -7.53 -16.46
C GLY A 173 0.74 -6.54 -15.38
N ASN A 174 1.34 -6.65 -14.20
CA ASN A 174 0.96 -5.86 -13.02
C ASN A 174 1.53 -4.45 -13.06
N MET A 175 0.88 -3.55 -12.32
CA MET A 175 1.31 -2.16 -12.10
C MET A 175 1.65 -1.96 -10.64
N VAL A 176 2.68 -1.15 -10.38
CA VAL A 176 2.85 -0.49 -9.09
C VAL A 176 2.06 0.80 -9.15
N PHE A 177 1.21 1.04 -8.15
CA PHE A 177 0.48 2.29 -8.02
C PHE A 177 0.28 2.66 -6.54
N PHE A 178 0.39 3.94 -6.22
CA PHE A 178 0.21 4.41 -4.85
C PHE A 178 -0.05 5.91 -4.82
N ASP A 179 -0.85 6.32 -3.84
CA ASP A 179 -1.08 7.71 -3.47
C ASP A 179 0.14 8.31 -2.74
N VAL A 180 0.44 9.57 -3.04
CA VAL A 180 1.48 10.36 -2.38
C VAL A 180 0.82 11.43 -1.52
N LEU A 181 0.63 11.11 -0.24
CA LEU A 181 0.10 12.01 0.80
C LEU A 181 -1.26 12.67 0.46
N GLY A 182 -2.06 12.03 -0.38
CA GLY A 182 -3.34 12.54 -0.87
C GLY A 182 -3.23 13.61 -1.96
N LEU A 183 -2.04 13.85 -2.51
CA LEU A 183 -1.78 14.91 -3.49
C LEU A 183 -1.96 14.42 -4.93
N PHE A 184 -1.36 13.27 -5.25
CA PHE A 184 -1.43 12.65 -6.57
C PHE A 184 -1.08 11.14 -6.47
N VAL A 185 -1.43 10.39 -7.51
CA VAL A 185 -1.09 8.95 -7.62
C VAL A 185 0.05 8.76 -8.61
N ILE A 186 1.04 7.96 -8.20
CA ILE A 186 2.09 7.46 -9.09
C ILE A 186 1.67 6.08 -9.59
N ALA A 187 1.84 5.80 -10.88
CA ALA A 187 1.65 4.47 -11.44
C ALA A 187 2.69 4.14 -12.51
N TYR A 188 3.27 2.95 -12.46
CA TYR A 188 4.24 2.46 -13.45
C TYR A 188 4.24 0.92 -13.53
N PRO A 189 4.72 0.32 -14.64
CA PRO A 189 4.76 -1.14 -14.80
C PRO A 189 5.61 -1.82 -13.72
N SER A 190 5.14 -2.95 -13.19
CA SER A 190 5.84 -3.72 -12.15
C SER A 190 7.28 -4.06 -12.54
N ARG A 191 7.55 -4.35 -13.82
CA ARG A 191 8.91 -4.59 -14.36
C ARG A 191 9.87 -3.43 -14.12
N VAL A 192 9.40 -2.19 -14.30
CA VAL A 192 10.20 -0.98 -14.04
C VAL A 192 10.48 -0.88 -12.54
N GLY A 193 9.47 -1.17 -11.71
CA GLY A 193 9.64 -1.28 -10.26
C GLY A 193 10.69 -2.27 -9.84
N SER A 194 10.64 -3.50 -10.38
CA SER A 194 11.64 -4.53 -10.08
C SER A 194 13.05 -4.09 -10.46
N ILE A 195 13.24 -3.44 -11.61
CA ILE A 195 14.55 -2.92 -12.02
C ILE A 195 15.05 -1.87 -11.02
N ILE A 196 14.22 -0.88 -10.67
CA ILE A 196 14.57 0.15 -9.69
C ILE A 196 14.93 -0.48 -8.34
N ASN A 197 14.11 -1.42 -7.86
CA ASN A 197 14.32 -2.10 -6.59
C ASN A 197 15.63 -2.90 -6.58
N CYS A 198 15.96 -3.60 -7.67
CA CYS A 198 17.23 -4.32 -7.82
C CYS A 198 18.42 -3.36 -7.85
N MET A 199 18.32 -2.21 -8.53
CA MET A 199 19.38 -1.20 -8.56
C MET A 199 19.64 -0.59 -7.18
N VAL A 200 18.57 -0.27 -6.43
CA VAL A 200 18.67 0.23 -5.05
C VAL A 200 19.31 -0.82 -4.14
N LEU A 201 18.88 -2.08 -4.24
CA LEU A 201 19.45 -3.18 -3.47
C LEU A 201 20.94 -3.38 -3.78
N ALA A 202 21.32 -3.40 -5.06
CA ALA A 202 22.71 -3.54 -5.49
C ALA A 202 23.59 -2.41 -4.92
N ALA A 203 23.13 -1.15 -5.00
CA ALA A 203 23.85 -0.01 -4.46
C ALA A 203 24.07 -0.13 -2.93
N ALA A 204 23.04 -0.55 -2.19
CA ALA A 204 23.13 -0.73 -0.75
C ALA A 204 24.03 -1.91 -0.35
N VAL A 205 23.95 -3.04 -1.07
CA VAL A 205 24.84 -4.20 -0.86
C VAL A 205 26.29 -3.85 -1.15
N LEU A 206 26.58 -3.11 -2.22
CA LEU A 206 27.94 -2.63 -2.52
C LEU A 206 28.45 -1.69 -1.43
N TYR A 207 27.60 -0.77 -0.93
CA TYR A 207 27.94 0.13 0.17
C TYR A 207 28.29 -0.63 1.46
N LEU A 208 27.39 -1.51 1.91
CA LEU A 208 27.58 -2.31 3.13
C LEU A 208 28.74 -3.29 3.01
N GLY A 209 28.87 -3.96 1.85
CA GLY A 209 29.95 -4.90 1.55
C GLY A 209 31.32 -4.24 1.60
N LYS A 210 31.46 -3.04 1.01
CA LYS A 210 32.71 -2.27 1.08
C LYS A 210 33.08 -1.91 2.53
N LYS A 211 32.11 -1.66 3.40
CA LYS A 211 32.36 -1.29 4.81
C LYS A 211 32.72 -2.51 5.67
N LEU A 212 32.08 -3.66 5.43
CA LEU A 212 32.38 -4.92 6.11
C LEU A 212 33.74 -5.51 5.70
N LEU A 213 34.17 -5.30 4.47
CA LEU A 213 35.44 -5.81 3.91
C LEU A 213 36.64 -4.89 4.16
N GLN A 214 36.44 -3.67 4.68
CA GLN A 214 37.53 -2.75 4.93
C GLN A 214 38.49 -3.30 6.00
N PRO A 215 39.81 -3.34 5.74
CA PRO A 215 40.79 -3.80 6.71
C PRO A 215 40.78 -2.91 7.95
N LYS A 216 41.02 -3.51 9.13
CA LYS A 216 41.02 -2.82 10.43
C LYS A 216 41.92 -1.58 10.39
N HIS A 217 41.31 -0.40 10.40
CA HIS A 217 42.06 0.86 10.43
C HIS A 217 42.07 1.50 11.83
N ASN A 218 41.36 0.93 12.81
CA ASN A 218 41.32 1.43 14.19
C ASN A 218 40.95 0.32 15.20
N THR A 219 41.09 0.61 16.50
CA THR A 219 40.85 -0.28 17.66
C THR A 219 39.43 -0.87 17.76
N ALA A 220 38.48 -0.42 16.94
CA ALA A 220 37.09 -0.89 16.91
C ALA A 220 36.91 -2.08 15.96
N ASN A 221 36.20 -3.12 16.42
CA ASN A 221 35.90 -4.30 15.61
C ASN A 221 34.53 -4.14 14.95
N TYR A 222 34.47 -3.32 13.89
CA TYR A 222 33.24 -3.02 13.16
C TYR A 222 32.33 -4.22 12.86
N PRO A 223 32.80 -5.35 12.29
CA PRO A 223 31.91 -6.48 12.02
C PRO A 223 31.31 -7.08 13.31
N LYS A 224 32.07 -7.16 14.40
CA LYS A 224 31.56 -7.60 15.70
C LYS A 224 30.49 -6.64 16.22
N ASP A 225 30.77 -5.34 16.17
CA ASP A 225 29.85 -4.31 16.67
C ASP A 225 28.58 -4.24 15.84
N PHE A 226 28.66 -4.47 14.52
CA PHE A 226 27.53 -4.59 13.60
C PHE A 226 26.63 -5.78 13.95
N PHE A 227 27.19 -6.99 14.09
CA PHE A 227 26.38 -8.18 14.40
C PHE A 227 25.79 -8.15 15.81
N CYS A 228 26.53 -7.64 16.80
CA CYS A 228 25.99 -7.41 18.13
C CYS A 228 24.88 -6.36 18.11
N GLY A 229 25.07 -5.27 17.36
CA GLY A 229 24.06 -4.22 17.20
C GLY A 229 22.80 -4.73 16.52
N LEU A 230 22.95 -5.55 15.47
CA LEU A 230 21.82 -6.23 14.81
C LEU A 230 21.03 -7.09 15.80
N GLY A 231 21.73 -7.86 16.65
CA GLY A 231 21.10 -8.64 17.72
C GLY A 231 20.35 -7.76 18.73
N ILE A 232 20.93 -6.61 19.11
CA ILE A 232 20.29 -5.62 19.99
C ILE A 232 19.03 -5.02 19.34
N THR A 233 19.09 -4.71 18.05
CA THR A 233 17.94 -4.18 17.29
C THR A 233 16.80 -5.20 17.24
N VAL A 234 17.09 -6.46 16.90
CA VAL A 234 16.09 -7.54 16.89
C VAL A 234 15.50 -7.78 18.28
N MET A 235 16.34 -7.80 19.33
CA MET A 235 15.88 -7.90 20.72
C MET A 235 15.00 -6.71 21.12
N GLY A 236 15.36 -5.51 20.66
CA GLY A 236 14.57 -4.29 20.84
C GLY A 236 13.18 -4.41 20.24
N TRP A 237 13.06 -4.90 19.01
CA TRP A 237 11.76 -5.15 18.37
C TRP A 237 10.95 -6.23 19.07
N PHE A 238 11.58 -7.35 19.44
CA PHE A 238 10.90 -8.42 20.16
C PHE A 238 10.35 -7.94 21.50
N THR A 239 11.17 -7.27 22.31
CA THR A 239 10.73 -6.74 23.62
C THR A 239 9.72 -5.60 23.49
N SER A 240 9.80 -4.81 22.43
CA SER A 240 8.79 -3.80 22.06
C SER A 240 7.46 -4.45 21.72
N LEU A 241 7.45 -5.48 20.88
CA LEU A 241 6.24 -6.25 20.53
C LEU A 241 5.59 -6.83 21.79
N VAL A 242 6.36 -7.48 22.67
CA VAL A 242 5.86 -8.00 23.94
C VAL A 242 5.24 -6.89 24.80
N THR A 243 5.87 -5.72 24.87
CA THR A 243 5.35 -4.56 25.63
C THR A 243 4.02 -4.07 25.06
N VAL A 244 3.93 -3.94 23.74
CA VAL A 244 2.70 -3.55 23.03
C VAL A 244 1.58 -4.56 23.27
N LEU A 245 1.88 -5.86 23.23
CA LEU A 245 0.91 -6.93 23.50
C LEU A 245 0.38 -6.88 24.95
N ILE A 246 1.26 -6.62 25.92
CA ILE A 246 0.84 -6.43 27.33
C ILE A 246 -0.14 -5.25 27.45
N ILE A 247 0.16 -4.13 26.79
CA ILE A 247 -0.73 -2.95 26.77
C ILE A 247 -2.06 -3.30 26.09
N ALA A 248 -2.04 -4.01 24.96
CA ALA A 248 -3.24 -4.41 24.24
C ALA A 248 -4.14 -5.33 25.11
N VAL A 249 -3.54 -6.28 25.83
CA VAL A 249 -4.26 -7.13 26.79
C VAL A 249 -4.84 -6.29 27.92
N PHE A 250 -4.07 -5.37 28.50
CA PHE A 250 -4.56 -4.48 29.55
C PHE A 250 -5.76 -3.64 29.09
N ILE A 251 -5.68 -3.01 27.91
CA ILE A 251 -6.78 -2.24 27.32
C ILE A 251 -8.03 -3.10 27.08
N SER A 252 -7.83 -4.36 26.69
CA SER A 252 -8.92 -5.31 26.52
C SER A 252 -9.57 -5.68 27.86
N LEU A 253 -8.77 -5.90 28.90
CA LEU A 253 -9.25 -6.24 30.25
C LEU A 253 -10.06 -5.12 30.90
N ILE A 254 -9.76 -3.85 30.60
CA ILE A 254 -10.55 -2.69 31.08
C ILE A 254 -11.78 -2.39 30.21
N GLY A 255 -12.11 -3.26 29.25
CA GLY A 255 -13.28 -3.12 28.38
C GLY A 255 -13.17 -2.05 27.30
N GLN A 256 -11.95 -1.60 26.98
CA GLN A 256 -11.67 -0.55 25.99
C GLN A 256 -10.99 -1.10 24.73
N SER A 257 -11.20 -2.40 24.45
CA SER A 257 -10.70 -3.05 23.24
C SER A 257 -11.16 -2.29 22.00
N LEU A 258 -10.28 -2.16 21.00
CA LEU A 258 -10.56 -1.48 19.73
C LEU A 258 -10.96 0.01 19.83
N SER A 259 -10.72 0.67 20.97
CA SER A 259 -10.97 2.11 21.15
C SER A 259 -10.27 3.00 20.09
N TRP A 260 -9.17 2.51 19.52
CA TRP A 260 -8.43 3.16 18.45
C TRP A 260 -9.05 3.02 17.05
N TYR A 261 -10.06 2.17 16.86
CA TYR A 261 -10.63 1.89 15.53
C TYR A 261 -11.42 3.09 14.97
N ASN A 262 -12.11 3.84 15.83
CA ASN A 262 -12.78 5.10 15.47
C ASN A 262 -11.80 6.30 15.47
N HIS A 263 -10.70 6.18 16.22
CA HIS A 263 -9.73 7.25 16.44
C HIS A 263 -8.31 6.72 16.28
N PHE A 264 -7.85 6.62 15.03
CA PHE A 264 -6.57 6.02 14.69
C PHE A 264 -5.38 6.59 15.48
N TYR A 265 -5.38 7.90 15.78
CA TYR A 265 -4.33 8.57 16.56
C TYR A 265 -4.14 7.96 17.96
N VAL A 266 -5.18 7.38 18.56
CA VAL A 266 -5.09 6.68 19.85
C VAL A 266 -4.15 5.48 19.73
N SER A 267 -4.15 4.75 18.61
CA SER A 267 -3.22 3.62 18.41
C SER A 267 -1.76 4.08 18.41
N VAL A 268 -1.47 5.24 17.79
CA VAL A 268 -0.12 5.81 17.72
C VAL A 268 0.35 6.22 19.11
N CYS A 269 -0.48 6.92 19.88
CA CYS A 269 -0.16 7.32 21.23
C CYS A 269 0.00 6.13 22.18
N LEU A 270 -0.88 5.14 22.09
CA LEU A 270 -0.92 4.01 23.02
C LEU A 270 0.20 2.99 22.73
N TYR A 271 0.30 2.54 21.48
CA TYR A 271 1.22 1.47 21.10
C TYR A 271 2.54 2.02 20.54
N GLY A 272 2.48 3.07 19.73
CA GLY A 272 3.65 3.67 19.09
C GLY A 272 4.63 4.29 20.11
N THR A 273 4.13 5.04 21.09
CA THR A 273 5.01 5.63 22.12
C THR A 273 5.63 4.58 23.02
N ALA A 274 4.88 3.53 23.39
CA ALA A 274 5.39 2.42 24.18
C ALA A 274 6.50 1.65 23.44
N ALA A 275 6.28 1.39 22.14
CA ALA A 275 7.28 0.78 21.28
C ALA A 275 8.55 1.64 21.18
N ALA A 276 8.40 2.94 20.89
CA ALA A 276 9.51 3.87 20.80
C ALA A 276 10.30 3.97 22.12
N ALA A 277 9.61 4.11 23.25
CA ALA A 277 10.22 4.16 24.57
C ALA A 277 11.01 2.87 24.87
N LYS A 278 10.46 1.70 24.51
CA LYS A 278 11.14 0.42 24.71
C LYS A 278 12.39 0.29 23.84
N ILE A 279 12.31 0.67 22.56
CA ILE A 279 13.45 0.65 21.64
C ILE A 279 14.55 1.59 22.15
N ILE A 280 14.20 2.82 22.53
CA ILE A 280 15.14 3.80 23.09
C ILE A 280 15.82 3.21 24.33
N PHE A 281 15.03 2.68 25.28
CA PHE A 281 15.56 2.09 26.51
C PHE A 281 16.59 0.97 26.24
N ILE A 282 16.29 0.04 25.34
CA ILE A 282 17.21 -1.06 25.00
C ILE A 282 18.50 -0.52 24.37
N HIS A 283 18.43 0.47 23.48
CA HIS A 283 19.61 1.07 22.86
C HIS A 283 20.42 1.91 23.87
N THR A 284 19.77 2.58 24.83
CA THR A 284 20.43 3.27 25.95
C THR A 284 21.17 2.28 26.86
N LEU A 285 20.57 1.13 27.17
CA LEU A 285 21.24 0.07 27.93
C LEU A 285 22.45 -0.49 27.16
N ALA A 286 22.29 -0.75 25.86
CA ALA A 286 23.39 -1.20 25.01
C ALA A 286 24.54 -0.20 24.98
N LYS A 287 24.25 1.10 24.86
CA LYS A 287 25.26 2.17 24.97
C LYS A 287 25.98 2.14 26.32
N ARG A 288 25.21 2.02 27.41
CA ARG A 288 25.73 2.09 28.79
C ARG A 288 26.56 0.87 29.20
N PHE A 289 26.24 -0.31 28.71
CA PHE A 289 26.86 -1.56 29.18
C PHE A 289 27.77 -2.24 28.16
N TYR A 290 27.47 -2.15 26.86
CA TYR A 290 28.22 -2.85 25.81
C TYR A 290 29.10 -1.89 24.99
N TYR A 291 28.57 -0.75 24.57
CA TYR A 291 29.27 0.24 23.74
C TYR A 291 29.85 1.42 24.54
N VAL A 292 30.35 1.16 25.75
CA VAL A 292 30.79 2.20 26.72
C VAL A 292 31.84 3.14 26.13
N ASN A 293 32.80 2.58 25.39
CA ASN A 293 33.94 3.32 24.83
C ASN A 293 33.72 3.78 23.38
N ALA A 294 32.57 3.47 22.78
CA ALA A 294 32.27 3.86 21.41
C ALA A 294 31.77 5.31 21.37
N SER A 295 32.24 6.11 20.40
CA SER A 295 31.70 7.46 20.20
C SER A 295 30.26 7.42 19.68
N ASP A 296 29.47 8.46 19.95
CA ASP A 296 28.08 8.53 19.49
C ASP A 296 28.00 8.60 17.95
N GLN A 297 28.95 9.28 17.33
CA GLN A 297 29.07 9.32 15.86
C GLN A 297 29.30 7.92 15.29
N TYR A 298 30.22 7.13 15.87
CA TYR A 298 30.48 5.77 15.42
C TYR A 298 29.24 4.87 15.57
N LEU A 299 28.55 4.94 16.71
CA LEU A 299 27.33 4.17 16.92
C LEU A 299 26.20 4.60 15.99
N GLY A 300 26.07 5.90 15.73
CA GLY A 300 25.13 6.42 14.73
C GLY A 300 25.39 5.83 13.34
N GLU A 301 26.66 5.64 12.96
CA GLU A 301 26.99 4.94 11.73
C GLU A 301 26.63 3.45 11.77
N VAL A 302 27.01 2.73 12.82
CA VAL A 302 26.74 1.29 12.94
C VAL A 302 25.24 1.01 12.91
N PHE A 303 24.43 1.76 13.65
CA PHE A 303 22.97 1.57 13.66
C PHE A 303 22.28 2.06 12.38
N PHE A 304 22.84 3.06 11.69
CA PHE A 304 22.41 3.40 10.33
C PHE A 304 22.63 2.22 9.37
N ASP A 305 23.81 1.61 9.40
CA ASP A 305 24.14 0.46 8.54
C ASP A 305 23.27 -0.77 8.86
N ILE A 306 22.97 -1.00 10.14
CA ILE A 306 22.05 -2.06 10.60
C ILE A 306 20.64 -1.80 10.06
N ALA A 307 20.12 -0.58 10.19
CA ALA A 307 18.81 -0.22 9.65
C ALA A 307 18.76 -0.40 8.13
N LEU A 308 19.82 0.01 7.42
CA LEU A 308 19.95 -0.18 5.97
C LEU A 308 19.95 -1.68 5.61
N PHE A 309 20.69 -2.51 6.34
CA PHE A 309 20.76 -3.95 6.13
C PHE A 309 19.40 -4.65 6.31
N VAL A 310 18.66 -4.31 7.36
CA VAL A 310 17.31 -4.84 7.59
C VAL A 310 16.37 -4.46 6.44
N ASN A 311 16.37 -3.19 6.04
CA ASN A 311 15.52 -2.74 4.94
C ASN A 311 15.91 -3.41 3.62
N CYS A 312 17.20 -3.69 3.38
CA CYS A 312 17.66 -4.50 2.25
C CYS A 312 17.15 -5.95 2.32
N GLY A 313 17.15 -6.57 3.51
CA GLY A 313 16.59 -7.90 3.71
C GLY A 313 15.09 -7.94 3.41
N THR A 314 14.34 -6.94 3.88
CA THR A 314 12.90 -6.80 3.59
C THR A 314 12.66 -6.59 2.09
N LEU A 315 13.41 -5.66 1.48
CA LEU A 315 13.35 -5.42 0.04
C LEU A 315 13.64 -6.69 -0.78
N THR A 316 14.65 -7.46 -0.38
CA THR A 316 15.01 -8.73 -1.04
C THR A 316 13.85 -9.74 -0.95
N ALA A 317 13.23 -9.88 0.22
CA ALA A 317 12.08 -10.76 0.41
C ALA A 317 10.89 -10.34 -0.44
N LEU A 318 10.58 -9.05 -0.52
CA LEU A 318 9.47 -8.53 -1.33
C LEU A 318 9.73 -8.69 -2.84
N ILE A 319 10.97 -8.45 -3.31
CA ILE A 319 11.35 -8.72 -4.70
C ILE A 319 11.20 -10.21 -5.03
N TYR A 320 11.70 -11.09 -4.16
CA TYR A 320 11.62 -12.53 -4.35
C TYR A 320 10.16 -13.03 -4.38
N GLY A 321 9.30 -12.44 -3.53
CA GLY A 321 7.86 -12.70 -3.53
C GLY A 321 7.10 -12.11 -4.72
N GLY A 322 7.76 -11.36 -5.61
CA GLY A 322 7.11 -10.71 -6.76
C GLY A 322 6.15 -9.59 -6.36
N LEU A 323 6.29 -9.03 -5.16
CA LEU A 323 5.40 -8.01 -4.63
C LEU A 323 5.75 -6.63 -5.20
N CYS A 324 4.76 -6.00 -5.81
CA CYS A 324 4.78 -4.62 -6.25
C CYS A 324 4.98 -3.64 -5.09
N SER A 325 4.56 -3.96 -3.85
CA SER A 325 4.82 -3.13 -2.65
C SER A 325 6.30 -3.01 -2.26
N ALA A 326 7.20 -3.77 -2.90
CA ALA A 326 8.65 -3.69 -2.70
C ALA A 326 9.22 -2.26 -2.82
N PHE A 327 8.55 -1.36 -3.55
CA PHE A 327 8.96 0.05 -3.65
C PHE A 327 9.03 0.76 -2.29
N ILE A 328 8.21 0.36 -1.30
CA ILE A 328 8.21 0.97 0.03
C ILE A 328 9.56 0.74 0.71
N SER A 329 10.01 -0.52 0.74
CA SER A 329 11.33 -0.85 1.28
C SER A 329 12.45 -0.24 0.44
N ALA A 330 12.28 -0.13 -0.89
CA ALA A 330 13.26 0.55 -1.74
C ALA A 330 13.41 2.03 -1.39
N VAL A 331 12.32 2.74 -1.09
CA VAL A 331 12.33 4.13 -0.58
C VAL A 331 13.10 4.21 0.74
N TRP A 332 12.86 3.29 1.67
CA TRP A 332 13.56 3.22 2.97
C TRP A 332 15.05 2.84 2.87
N VAL A 333 15.50 2.31 1.74
CA VAL A 333 16.92 2.06 1.46
C VAL A 333 17.54 3.24 0.71
N ALA A 334 16.89 3.66 -0.39
CA ALA A 334 17.42 4.65 -1.32
C ALA A 334 17.59 6.02 -0.69
N PHE A 335 16.57 6.56 -0.02
CA PHE A 335 16.64 7.91 0.54
C PHE A 335 17.69 8.04 1.65
N PRO A 336 17.75 7.15 2.66
CA PRO A 336 18.82 7.22 3.67
C PRO A 336 20.21 7.10 3.06
N LEU A 337 20.41 6.22 2.07
CA LEU A 337 21.68 6.05 1.40
C LEU A 337 22.07 7.30 0.58
N LEU A 338 21.11 7.90 -0.15
CA LEU A 338 21.32 9.17 -0.86
C LEU A 338 21.68 10.30 0.10
N THR A 339 20.94 10.44 1.20
CA THR A 339 21.24 11.43 2.25
C THR A 339 22.66 11.23 2.79
N LYS A 340 23.08 9.98 3.04
CA LYS A 340 24.43 9.67 3.48
C LYS A 340 25.47 10.15 2.47
N PHE A 341 25.27 9.93 1.17
CA PHE A 341 26.20 10.38 0.13
C PHE A 341 26.24 11.90 -0.05
N CYS A 342 25.10 12.58 0.02
CA CYS A 342 25.03 14.03 -0.08
C CYS A 342 25.73 14.71 1.11
N VAL A 343 25.44 14.23 2.33
CA VAL A 343 25.93 14.84 3.58
C VAL A 343 27.39 14.48 3.86
N HIS A 344 27.90 13.34 3.37
CA HIS A 344 29.31 12.96 3.56
C HIS A 344 30.29 13.96 2.91
N ARG A 345 29.88 14.69 1.86
CA ARG A 345 30.73 15.72 1.24
C ARG A 345 30.91 16.93 2.16
N ASP A 346 29.88 17.29 2.93
CA ASP A 346 29.90 18.48 3.79
C ASP A 346 30.69 18.25 5.08
N PHE A 347 30.64 17.03 5.64
CA PHE A 347 31.45 16.69 6.82
C PHE A 347 32.94 16.59 6.50
N ARG A 348 33.30 16.11 5.31
CA ARG A 348 34.71 16.01 4.90
C ARG A 348 35.39 17.38 4.66
N GLN A 349 34.60 18.44 4.46
CA GLN A 349 35.10 19.82 4.33
C GLN A 349 35.28 20.53 5.68
N ARG A 350 34.73 20.00 6.79
CA ARG A 350 34.86 20.60 8.13
C ARG A 350 35.99 19.99 8.97
N ASP A 351 36.51 18.84 8.56
CA ASP A 351 37.63 18.14 9.20
C ASP A 351 38.99 18.41 8.51
N MET A 352 39.04 19.34 7.54
CA MET A 352 40.26 19.98 6.99
C MET A 352 40.29 21.44 7.41
#